data_AF-A0A850BWX4-F1
#
_entry.id   AF-A0A850BWX4-F1
#
_cell.length_a   1.000
_cell.length_b   1.000
_cell.length_c   1.000
_cell.angle_alpha   90.00
_cell.angle_beta   90.00
_cell.angle_gamma   90.00
#
_symmetry.space_group_name_H-M   'P 1'
#
loop_
_entity.id
_entity.type
_entity.pdbx_description
1 polymer ?
#
loop_
_entity_poly.entity_id
_entity_poly.type
_entity_poly.pdbx_seq_one_letter_code
_entity_poly.pdbx_strand_id
1 'polypeptide(L)'
;MAQYLEPFYVEHADRYGYRLALVHAREVTTITPEARQLLARWSAARQDPTAGAVVGASFTGQTLARLLVRSVELITRRPSEMGFFDDEASARVWLDKQRIRLAQAVALKR
;
A
#
# COMPACT_ATOMS: atom_id res chain seq x y z
N MET A 1 16.49 -5.58 3.35
CA MET A 1 15.05 -5.90 3.19
C MET A 1 14.38 -5.14 2.06
N ALA A 2 14.54 -3.80 1.93
CA ALA A 2 13.91 -3.02 0.85
C ALA A 2 14.22 -3.51 -0.59
N GLN A 3 15.46 -3.92 -0.84
CA GLN A 3 15.94 -4.34 -2.17
C GLN A 3 15.26 -5.62 -2.71
N TYR A 4 14.65 -6.44 -1.85
CA TYR A 4 14.00 -7.70 -2.26
C TYR A 4 12.51 -7.55 -2.60
N LEU A 5 11.90 -6.42 -2.23
CA LEU A 5 10.48 -6.19 -2.48
C LEU A 5 10.22 -5.53 -3.83
N GLU A 6 11.21 -4.78 -4.35
CA GLU A 6 11.12 -4.04 -5.60
C GLU A 6 10.82 -4.95 -6.81
N PRO A 7 11.52 -6.08 -7.02
CA PRO A 7 11.25 -6.97 -8.15
C PRO A 7 9.86 -7.61 -8.06
N PHE A 8 9.45 -8.02 -6.85
CA PHE A 8 8.13 -8.61 -6.60
C PHE A 8 6.99 -7.64 -6.92
N TYR A 9 7.14 -6.38 -6.50
CA TYR A 9 6.15 -5.34 -6.79
C TYR A 9 6.06 -5.02 -8.28
N VAL A 10 7.20 -4.97 -8.98
CA VAL A 10 7.24 -4.69 -10.42
C VAL A 10 6.54 -5.82 -11.20
N GLU A 11 6.89 -7.08 -10.94
CA GLU A 11 6.30 -8.23 -11.63
C GLU A 11 4.77 -8.29 -11.46
N HIS A 12 4.27 -8.10 -10.24
CA HIS A 12 2.83 -8.15 -9.97
C HIS A 12 2.08 -7.00 -10.63
N ALA A 13 2.64 -5.79 -10.60
CA ALA A 13 2.03 -4.63 -11.24
C ALA A 13 2.00 -4.81 -12.77
N ASP A 14 3.05 -5.33 -13.37
CA ASP A 14 3.12 -5.53 -14.82
C ASP A 14 2.15 -6.64 -15.27
N ARG A 15 1.96 -7.68 -14.44
CA ARG A 15 1.05 -8.79 -14.72
C ARG A 15 -0.43 -8.42 -14.60
N TYR A 16 -0.80 -7.68 -13.56
CA TYR A 16 -2.22 -7.43 -13.22
C TYR A 16 -2.67 -5.99 -13.45
N GLY A 17 -1.74 -5.05 -13.64
CA GLY A 17 -2.03 -3.62 -13.78
C GLY A 17 -2.35 -2.92 -12.46
N TYR A 18 -2.34 -3.63 -11.32
CA TYR A 18 -2.55 -3.09 -9.97
C TYR A 18 -1.77 -3.90 -8.93
N ARG A 19 -1.64 -3.37 -7.70
CA ARG A 19 -1.01 -4.09 -6.58
C ARG A 19 -1.87 -4.09 -5.31
N LEU A 20 -1.72 -5.16 -4.55
CA LEU A 20 -2.29 -5.31 -3.22
C LEU A 20 -1.16 -5.66 -2.23
N ALA A 21 -1.18 -5.05 -1.05
CA ALA A 21 -0.22 -5.33 0.02
C ALA A 21 -0.94 -5.70 1.31
N LEU A 22 -0.46 -6.73 1.99
CA LEU A 22 -0.82 -7.06 3.37
C LEU A 22 0.42 -6.87 4.24
N VAL A 23 0.31 -6.04 5.27
CA VAL A 23 1.45 -5.62 6.11
C VAL A 23 1.14 -5.95 7.56
N HIS A 24 1.98 -6.78 8.18
CA HIS A 24 1.94 -6.99 9.62
C HIS A 24 2.77 -5.90 10.32
N ALA A 25 2.14 -5.15 11.21
CA ALA A 25 2.73 -3.96 11.82
C ALA A 25 2.74 -4.00 13.36
N ARG A 26 2.56 -5.19 13.96
CA ARG A 26 2.54 -5.38 15.42
C ARG A 26 3.81 -4.92 16.11
N GLU A 27 4.95 -5.08 15.45
CA GLU A 27 6.27 -4.71 15.97
C GLU A 27 6.76 -3.36 15.42
N VAL A 28 5.95 -2.70 14.58
CA VAL A 28 6.33 -1.42 13.97
C VAL A 28 6.07 -0.28 14.96
N THR A 29 7.16 0.35 15.41
CA THR A 29 7.12 1.48 16.34
C THR A 29 7.25 2.83 15.64
N THR A 30 7.86 2.87 14.45
CA THR A 30 8.11 4.09 13.68
C THR A 30 8.26 3.80 12.20
N ILE A 31 8.23 4.85 11.38
CA ILE A 31 8.57 4.79 9.96
C ILE A 31 9.86 5.59 9.75
N THR A 32 10.95 4.89 9.44
CA THR A 32 12.27 5.50 9.34
C THR A 32 12.37 6.47 8.14
N PRO A 33 13.30 7.43 8.16
CA PRO A 33 13.54 8.32 7.02
C PRO A 33 13.78 7.57 5.70
N GLU A 34 14.53 6.47 5.74
CA GLU A 34 14.86 5.64 4.58
C GLU A 34 13.60 4.99 3.99
N ALA A 35 12.72 4.48 4.85
CA ALA A 35 11.44 3.91 4.43
C ALA A 35 10.54 4.97 3.77
N ARG A 36 10.50 6.19 4.31
CA ARG A 36 9.76 7.32 3.70
C ARG A 36 10.33 7.70 2.33
N GLN A 37 11.66 7.79 2.21
CA GLN A 37 12.33 8.09 0.94
C GLN A 37 12.10 7.01 -0.12
N LEU A 38 12.13 5.74 0.28
CA LEU A 38 11.81 4.63 -0.61
C LEU A 38 10.37 4.75 -1.13
N LEU A 39 9.40 4.97 -0.23
CA LEU A 39 8.01 5.12 -0.61
C LEU A 39 7.78 6.30 -1.56
N ALA A 40 8.40 7.45 -1.29
CA ALA A 40 8.31 8.63 -2.14
C ALA A 40 8.86 8.36 -3.55
N ARG A 41 10.05 7.75 -3.65
CA ARG A 41 10.66 7.36 -4.94
C ARG A 41 9.77 6.41 -5.73
N TRP A 42 9.23 5.38 -5.07
CA TRP A 42 8.35 4.42 -5.73
C TRP A 42 7.04 5.03 -6.20
N SER A 43 6.45 5.91 -5.39
CA SER A 43 5.19 6.56 -5.72
C SER A 43 5.34 7.56 -6.88
N ALA A 44 6.53 8.13 -7.06
CA ALA A 44 6.86 8.93 -8.23
C ALA A 44 7.11 8.07 -9.49
N ALA A 45 7.82 6.96 -9.34
CA ALA A 45 8.21 6.10 -10.46
C ALA A 45 7.06 5.26 -11.01
N ARG A 46 6.06 4.90 -10.20
CA ARG A 46 4.97 4.00 -10.59
C ARG A 46 3.61 4.61 -10.38
N GLN A 47 2.72 4.34 -11.34
CA GLN A 47 1.37 4.93 -11.37
C GLN A 47 0.25 3.88 -11.31
N ASP A 48 0.62 2.60 -11.17
CA ASP A 48 -0.36 1.53 -11.02
C ASP A 48 -1.22 1.74 -9.76
N PRO A 49 -2.54 1.50 -9.83
CA PRO A 49 -3.42 1.55 -8.67
C PRO A 49 -2.97 0.57 -7.58
N THR A 50 -3.06 1.00 -6.32
CA THR A 50 -2.63 0.20 -5.17
C THR A 50 -3.64 0.24 -4.03
N ALA A 51 -3.72 -0.84 -3.27
CA ALA A 51 -4.37 -0.86 -1.95
C ALA A 51 -3.54 -1.66 -0.94
N GLY A 52 -3.52 -1.22 0.32
CA GLY A 52 -2.77 -1.83 1.41
C GLY A 52 -3.63 -2.09 2.63
N ALA A 53 -3.50 -3.26 3.24
CA ALA A 53 -4.09 -3.57 4.53
C ALA A 53 -2.99 -3.74 5.58
N VAL A 54 -3.13 -3.04 6.71
CA VAL A 54 -2.17 -3.05 7.81
C VAL A 54 -2.79 -3.73 9.02
N VAL A 55 -2.15 -4.79 9.52
CA VAL A 55 -2.65 -5.61 10.63
C VAL A 55 -1.85 -5.32 11.91
N GLY A 56 -2.55 -4.98 12.98
CA GLY A 56 -2.00 -4.86 14.33
C GLY A 56 -1.10 -3.65 14.57
N ALA A 57 -1.19 -2.60 13.76
CA ALA A 57 -0.50 -1.35 14.04
C ALA A 57 -1.08 -0.68 15.29
N SER A 58 -0.20 -0.21 16.18
CA SER A 58 -0.58 0.65 17.31
C SER A 58 -1.24 1.95 16.83
N PHE A 59 -2.00 2.64 17.69
CA PHE A 59 -2.63 3.91 17.34
C PHE A 59 -1.64 4.94 16.77
N THR A 60 -0.46 5.06 17.39
CA THR A 60 0.63 5.91 16.90
C THR A 60 1.12 5.45 15.52
N GLY A 61 1.32 4.14 15.34
CA GLY A 61 1.70 3.56 14.05
C GLY A 61 0.67 3.82 12.94
N GLN A 62 -0.63 3.65 13.23
CA GLN A 62 -1.71 3.96 12.30
C GLN A 62 -1.71 5.44 11.92
N THR A 63 -1.50 6.33 12.89
CA THR A 63 -1.45 7.77 12.65
C THR A 63 -0.28 8.15 11.74
N LEU A 64 0.92 7.63 12.02
CA LEU A 64 2.10 7.85 11.17
C LEU A 64 1.90 7.30 9.75
N ALA A 65 1.32 6.11 9.62
CA ALA A 65 1.03 5.51 8.33
C ALA A 65 0.02 6.35 7.52
N ARG A 66 -1.07 6.81 8.15
CA ARG A 66 -2.05 7.70 7.51
C ARG A 66 -1.42 9.01 7.03
N LEU A 67 -0.59 9.65 7.85
CA LEU A 67 0.11 10.89 7.49
C LEU A 67 1.07 10.68 6.31
N LEU A 68 1.79 9.56 6.31
CA LEU A 68 2.70 9.22 5.23
C LEU A 68 1.94 8.96 3.91
N VAL A 69 0.87 8.17 3.96
CA VAL A 69 -0.02 7.96 2.80
C VAL A 69 -0.52 9.30 2.30
N ARG A 70 -1.05 10.15 3.19
CA ARG A 70 -1.60 11.44 2.80
C ARG A 70 -0.55 12.32 2.12
N SER A 71 0.69 12.29 2.59
CA SER A 71 1.80 13.02 1.97
C SER A 71 2.08 12.51 0.56
N VAL A 72 2.06 11.18 0.34
CA VAL A 72 2.19 10.57 -0.98
C VAL A 72 1.02 10.96 -1.89
N GLU A 73 -0.22 10.95 -1.39
CA GLU A 73 -1.39 11.36 -2.17
C GLU A 73 -1.28 12.82 -2.63
N LEU A 74 -0.79 13.71 -1.77
CA LEU A 74 -0.59 15.12 -2.11
C LEU A 74 0.47 15.31 -3.19
N ILE A 75 1.58 14.58 -3.11
CA ILE A 75 2.67 14.65 -4.10
C ILE A 75 2.26 14.05 -5.44
N THR A 76 1.59 12.89 -5.41
CA THR A 76 1.21 12.15 -6.62
C THR A 76 -0.13 12.59 -7.20
N ARG A 77 -0.94 13.34 -6.44
CA ARG A 77 -2.34 13.71 -6.73
C ARG A 77 -3.23 12.50 -6.99
N ARG A 78 -2.99 11.40 -6.27
CA ARG A 78 -3.72 10.14 -6.43
C ARG A 78 -4.19 9.63 -5.09
N PRO A 79 -5.46 9.19 -4.97
CA PRO A 79 -5.92 8.52 -3.76
C PRO A 79 -5.24 7.17 -3.62
N SER A 80 -4.84 6.82 -2.40
CA SER A 80 -4.29 5.52 -2.05
C SER A 80 -5.16 4.89 -0.98
N GLU A 81 -5.53 3.62 -1.18
CA GLU A 81 -6.45 2.94 -0.28
C GLU A 81 -5.68 2.16 0.77
N MET A 82 -5.75 2.62 2.02
CA MET A 82 -5.12 1.97 3.16
C MET A 82 -6.15 1.65 4.25
N GLY A 83 -6.30 0.36 4.54
CA GLY A 83 -7.11 -0.14 5.64
C GLY A 83 -6.25 -0.55 6.84
N PHE A 84 -6.78 -0.37 8.05
CA PHE A 84 -6.16 -0.81 9.31
C PHE A 84 -7.07 -1.80 10.01
N PHE A 85 -6.50 -2.90 10.48
CA PHE A 85 -7.23 -4.04 11.03
C PHE A 85 -6.51 -4.61 12.25
N ASP A 86 -7.25 -5.22 13.16
CA ASP A 86 -6.68 -5.89 14.34
C ASP A 86 -6.21 -7.32 14.00
N ASP A 87 -6.90 -7.97 13.06
CA ASP A 87 -6.66 -9.34 12.63
C ASP A 87 -6.48 -9.47 11.11
N GLU A 88 -5.81 -10.55 10.72
CA GLU A 88 -5.47 -10.83 9.33
C GLU A 88 -6.68 -11.26 8.49
N ALA A 89 -7.65 -11.95 9.08
CA ALA A 89 -8.82 -12.45 8.35
C ALA A 89 -9.67 -11.28 7.84
N SER A 90 -9.95 -10.30 8.70
CA SER A 90 -10.64 -9.06 8.35
C SER A 90 -9.89 -8.28 7.26
N ALA A 91 -8.56 -8.18 7.38
CA ALA A 91 -7.72 -7.52 6.39
C ALA A 91 -7.80 -8.21 5.01
N ARG A 92 -7.76 -9.54 4.97
CA ARG A 92 -7.89 -10.33 3.73
C ARG A 92 -9.25 -10.16 3.09
N VAL A 93 -10.33 -10.23 3.86
CA VAL A 93 -11.70 -9.99 3.36
C VAL A 93 -11.81 -8.61 2.72
N TRP A 94 -11.19 -7.59 3.32
CA TRP A 94 -11.17 -6.26 2.73
C TRP A 94 -10.32 -6.19 1.46
N LEU A 95 -9.13 -6.79 1.45
CA LEU A 95 -8.26 -6.84 0.26
C LEU A 95 -8.92 -7.55 -0.92
N ASP A 96 -9.73 -8.57 -0.68
CA ASP A 96 -10.48 -9.25 -1.75
C ASP A 96 -11.49 -8.31 -2.42
N LYS A 97 -12.16 -7.44 -1.65
CA LYS A 97 -13.02 -6.38 -2.20
C LYS A 97 -12.21 -5.37 -3.01
N GLN A 98 -11.03 -4.99 -2.52
CA GLN A 98 -10.13 -4.09 -3.26
C GLN A 98 -9.63 -4.72 -4.56
N ARG A 99 -9.37 -6.04 -4.57
CA ARG A 99 -8.97 -6.77 -5.78
C ARG A 99 -9.99 -6.60 -6.90
N ILE A 100 -11.27 -6.80 -6.58
CA ILE A 100 -12.37 -6.66 -7.54
C ILE A 100 -12.44 -5.22 -8.05
N ARG A 101 -12.42 -4.24 -7.14
CA ARG A 101 -12.49 -2.81 -7.47
C ARG A 101 -11.33 -2.37 -8.38
N LEU A 102 -10.10 -2.75 -8.04
CA LEU A 102 -8.91 -2.38 -8.81
C LEU A 102 -8.88 -3.09 -10.17
N ALA A 103 -9.26 -4.36 -10.24
CA ALA A 103 -9.37 -5.07 -11.51
C ALA A 103 -10.38 -4.40 -12.46
N GLN A 104 -11.55 -3.99 -11.95
CA GLN A 104 -12.53 -3.22 -12.72
C GLN A 104 -11.99 -1.87 -13.19
N ALA A 105 -11.28 -1.14 -12.30
CA ALA A 105 -10.69 0.15 -12.63
C ALA A 105 -9.59 0.05 -13.71
N VAL A 106 -8.82 -1.05 -13.71
CA VAL A 106 -7.81 -1.32 -14.76
C VAL A 106 -8.50 -1.71 -16.07
N ALA A 107 -9.55 -2.54 -16.03
CA ALA A 107 -10.29 -2.94 -17.23
C ALA A 107 -10.97 -1.75 -17.93
N LEU A 108 -11.54 -0.81 -17.17
CA LEU A 108 -12.22 0.38 -17.73
C LEU A 108 -11.25 1.37 -18.39
N LYS A 109 -9.96 1.34 -18.04
CA LYS A 109 -8.92 2.22 -18.59
C LYS A 109 -8.26 1.68 -19.86
N ARG A 110 -8.55 0.44 -20.25
CA ARG A 110 -8.08 -0.18 -21.49
C ARG A 110 -9.12 0.01 -22.59
#